data_AF-A0A0X3PHH6-F1
#
_entry.id   AF-A0A0X3PHH6-F1
#
_cell.length_a   1.000
_cell.length_b   1.000
_cell.length_c   1.000
_cell.angle_alpha   90.00
_cell.angle_beta   90.00
_cell.angle_gamma   90.00
#
_symmetry.space_group_name_H-M   'P 1'
#
loop_
_entity.id
_entity.type
_entity.pdbx_description
1 polymer ?
#
loop_
_entity_poly.entity_id
_entity_poly.type
_entity_poly.pdbx_seq_one_letter_code
_entity_poly.pdbx_strand_id
1 'polypeptide(L)'
;MRLNQNFVKNAQHLTAEYCRQNRKLILACDMDETLLTESDDEQHVIIRPKALYMLKNLRVYYELCLITYSTRERARQILNMRLDPNGKLFNGRVLCREDVMAGFTNKQEAFFAHLPQDTRKTRISKVRSGLHGATVRPPAWPYVVILDDFPAAWSNLASCIPIRPFFVGAAAMTAVSGRPIPKLLAGECGYVLSVHRFLCKIHAIVFPKHSIQTMPSHDSGQNVADEQKREKKHYQNEDNYAADCLCNSFEFASTYKLKSAISESLLPGSWPYA
;
A
#
# COMPACT_ATOMS: atom_id res chain seq x y z
N MET A 1 10.23 22.32 -12.94
CA MET A 1 9.57 20.99 -12.94
C MET A 1 8.10 21.17 -12.63
N ARG A 2 7.19 20.72 -13.50
CA ARG A 2 5.74 20.90 -13.30
C ARG A 2 5.12 19.61 -12.77
N LEU A 3 4.62 19.64 -11.54
CA LEU A 3 3.93 18.52 -10.93
C LEU A 3 2.54 18.32 -11.54
N ASN A 4 2.07 17.07 -11.58
CA ASN A 4 0.71 16.70 -11.93
C ASN A 4 -0.27 17.29 -10.90
N GLN A 5 -0.98 18.34 -11.30
CA GLN A 5 -1.88 19.08 -10.41
C GLN A 5 -3.08 18.26 -9.96
N ASN A 6 -3.56 17.31 -10.78
CA ASN A 6 -4.65 16.44 -10.39
C ASN A 6 -4.23 15.50 -9.26
N PHE A 7 -3.05 14.90 -9.36
CA PHE A 7 -2.50 14.09 -8.27
C PHE A 7 -2.32 14.94 -7.01
N VAL A 8 -1.63 16.08 -7.11
CA VAL A 8 -1.34 16.96 -5.96
C VAL A 8 -2.63 17.37 -5.24
N LYS A 9 -3.65 17.78 -5.99
CA LYS A 9 -4.96 18.13 -5.43
C LYS A 9 -5.60 16.97 -4.67
N ASN A 10 -5.58 15.77 -5.23
CA ASN A 10 -6.22 14.60 -4.62
C ASN A 10 -5.38 13.93 -3.52
N ALA A 11 -4.08 14.21 -3.48
CA ALA A 11 -3.14 13.70 -2.48
C ALA A 11 -2.83 14.72 -1.37
N GLN A 12 -3.39 15.94 -1.40
CA GLN A 12 -3.04 17.02 -0.47
C GLN A 12 -3.24 16.65 1.02
N HIS A 13 -4.16 15.72 1.31
CA HIS A 13 -4.46 15.27 2.66
C HIS A 13 -3.48 14.20 3.16
N LEU A 14 -2.68 13.57 2.28
CA LEU A 14 -1.76 12.46 2.58
C LEU A 14 -0.51 12.93 3.36
N THR A 15 -0.74 13.35 4.59
CA THR A 15 0.27 13.82 5.56
C THR A 15 0.47 12.78 6.66
N ALA A 16 1.57 12.85 7.44
CA ALA A 16 1.74 12.01 8.65
C ALA A 16 0.54 12.15 9.57
N GLU A 17 0.10 13.38 9.79
CA GLU A 17 -0.98 13.67 10.71
C GLU A 17 -2.28 13.00 10.27
N TYR A 18 -2.62 13.10 8.99
CA TYR A 18 -3.76 12.39 8.43
C TYR A 18 -3.62 10.88 8.60
N CYS A 19 -2.46 10.31 8.24
CA CYS A 19 -2.21 8.88 8.33
C CYS A 19 -2.39 8.38 9.78
N ARG A 20 -1.86 9.13 10.74
CA ARG A 20 -1.95 8.84 12.17
C ARG A 20 -3.39 8.95 12.70
N GLN A 21 -4.07 10.06 12.42
CA GLN A 21 -5.43 10.32 12.89
C GLN A 21 -6.45 9.35 12.30
N ASN A 22 -6.34 9.07 11.00
CA ASN A 22 -7.26 8.19 10.28
C ASN A 22 -6.82 6.73 10.33
N ARG A 23 -5.68 6.44 10.97
CA ARG A 23 -5.06 5.11 11.02
C ARG A 23 -4.96 4.49 9.62
N LYS A 24 -4.50 5.27 8.65
CA LYS A 24 -4.31 4.84 7.27
C LYS A 24 -2.84 4.90 6.87
N LEU A 25 -2.41 3.90 6.13
CA LEU A 25 -1.17 3.93 5.38
C LEU A 25 -1.42 4.44 3.94
N ILE A 26 -0.37 4.66 3.18
CA ILE A 26 -0.43 5.01 1.76
C ILE A 26 0.13 3.81 0.99
N LEU A 27 -0.65 3.25 0.07
CA LEU A 27 -0.19 2.18 -0.81
C LEU A 27 0.08 2.77 -2.20
N ALA A 28 1.36 2.86 -2.57
CA ALA A 28 1.78 3.14 -3.93
C ALA A 28 1.94 1.81 -4.67
N CYS A 29 1.10 1.53 -5.66
CA CYS A 29 1.16 0.30 -6.43
C CYS A 29 1.51 0.58 -7.89
N ASP A 30 2.32 -0.30 -8.49
CA ASP A 30 2.47 -0.37 -9.93
C ASP A 30 1.23 -1.01 -10.60
N MET A 31 1.18 -0.97 -11.93
CA MET A 31 0.11 -1.53 -12.76
C MET A 31 0.54 -2.80 -13.51
N ASP A 32 1.59 -2.70 -14.32
CA ASP A 32 1.98 -3.71 -15.32
C ASP A 32 2.79 -4.79 -14.62
N GLU A 33 2.48 -6.07 -14.84
CA GLU A 33 3.07 -7.23 -14.16
C GLU A 33 2.86 -7.26 -12.62
N THR A 34 2.36 -6.18 -12.03
CA THR A 34 1.93 -6.11 -10.63
C THR A 34 0.44 -6.43 -10.48
N LEU A 35 -0.44 -5.66 -11.13
CA LEU A 35 -1.91 -5.78 -11.02
C LEU A 35 -2.55 -6.46 -12.23
N LEU A 36 -1.88 -6.46 -13.37
CA LEU A 36 -2.38 -6.99 -14.63
C LEU A 36 -1.22 -7.39 -15.55
N THR A 37 -1.55 -8.09 -16.62
CA THR A 37 -0.65 -8.36 -17.74
C THR A 37 -1.40 -8.13 -19.05
N GLU A 38 -0.66 -7.99 -20.13
CA GLU A 38 -1.18 -8.15 -21.49
C GLU A 38 -1.17 -9.64 -21.87
N SER A 39 -2.12 -10.03 -22.72
CA SER A 39 -2.08 -11.31 -23.44
C SER A 39 -0.98 -11.31 -24.49
N ASP A 40 -0.59 -12.50 -24.96
CA ASP A 40 0.47 -12.63 -25.97
C ASP A 40 0.12 -11.98 -27.32
N ASP A 41 -1.16 -11.73 -27.60
CA ASP A 41 -1.62 -10.99 -28.78
C ASP A 41 -1.57 -9.46 -28.59
N GLU A 42 -1.14 -8.98 -27.41
CA GLU A 42 -1.10 -7.58 -26.98
C GLU A 42 -2.46 -6.84 -27.06
N GLN A 43 -3.55 -7.57 -27.34
CA GLN A 43 -4.88 -6.99 -27.53
C GLN A 43 -5.72 -6.99 -26.26
N HIS A 44 -5.43 -7.88 -25.31
CA HIS A 44 -6.27 -8.08 -24.13
C HIS A 44 -5.52 -7.84 -22.82
N VAL A 45 -6.16 -7.05 -21.96
CA VAL A 45 -5.70 -6.82 -20.59
C VAL A 45 -6.30 -7.86 -19.65
N ILE A 46 -5.43 -8.63 -19.01
CA ILE A 46 -5.78 -9.67 -18.04
C ILE A 46 -5.49 -9.12 -16.65
N ILE A 47 -6.56 -8.91 -15.86
CA ILE A 47 -6.41 -8.50 -14.46
C ILE A 47 -5.90 -9.67 -13.64
N ARG A 48 -4.88 -9.43 -12.81
CA ARG A 48 -4.35 -10.44 -11.90
C ARG A 48 -5.47 -10.95 -10.98
N PRO A 49 -5.67 -12.28 -10.88
CA PRO A 49 -6.74 -12.83 -10.06
C PRO A 49 -6.72 -12.29 -8.63
N LYS A 50 -7.89 -11.88 -8.13
CA LYS A 50 -8.08 -11.23 -6.82
C LYS A 50 -7.38 -9.87 -6.60
N ALA A 51 -6.71 -9.26 -7.60
CA ALA A 51 -6.11 -7.94 -7.43
C ALA A 51 -7.15 -6.86 -7.08
N LEU A 52 -8.28 -6.83 -7.80
CA LEU A 52 -9.39 -5.91 -7.46
C LEU A 52 -10.00 -6.18 -6.10
N TYR A 53 -10.09 -7.44 -5.70
CA TYR A 53 -10.55 -7.81 -4.36
C TYR A 53 -9.59 -7.25 -3.31
N MET A 54 -8.29 -7.48 -3.46
CA MET A 54 -7.25 -6.95 -2.58
C MET A 54 -7.35 -5.42 -2.49
N LEU A 55 -7.31 -4.71 -3.62
CA LEU A 55 -7.33 -3.25 -3.64
C LEU A 55 -8.60 -2.68 -2.99
N LYS A 56 -9.79 -3.25 -3.28
CA LYS A 56 -11.05 -2.79 -2.68
C LYS A 56 -11.07 -2.95 -1.16
N ASN A 57 -10.60 -4.08 -0.65
CA ASN A 57 -10.57 -4.36 0.80
C ASN A 57 -9.48 -3.57 1.52
N LEU A 58 -8.38 -3.22 0.84
CA LEU A 58 -7.33 -2.39 1.44
C LEU A 58 -7.75 -0.93 1.63
N ARG A 59 -8.82 -0.43 1.01
CA ARG A 59 -9.26 0.99 1.14
C ARG A 59 -9.56 1.44 2.56
N VAL A 60 -9.91 0.52 3.45
CA VAL A 60 -10.16 0.83 4.87
C VAL A 60 -8.85 1.05 5.64
N TYR A 61 -7.74 0.49 5.17
CA TYR A 61 -6.42 0.54 5.80
C TYR A 61 -5.44 1.45 5.06
N TYR A 62 -5.65 1.69 3.77
CA TYR A 62 -4.73 2.37 2.87
C TYR A 62 -5.43 3.43 2.01
N GLU A 63 -4.76 4.56 1.80
CA GLU A 63 -5.01 5.45 0.67
C GLU A 63 -4.22 4.95 -0.54
N LEU A 64 -4.92 4.59 -1.62
CA LEU A 64 -4.33 3.95 -2.79
C LEU A 64 -3.86 4.98 -3.81
N CYS A 65 -2.64 4.80 -4.33
CA CYS A 65 -2.01 5.57 -5.39
C CYS A 65 -1.51 4.61 -6.47
N LEU A 66 -1.74 4.92 -7.75
CA LEU A 66 -1.21 4.17 -8.89
C LEU A 66 -0.01 4.92 -9.48
N ILE A 67 1.15 4.27 -9.58
CA ILE A 67 2.37 4.87 -10.15
C ILE A 67 2.94 3.90 -11.17
N THR A 68 2.83 4.24 -12.46
CA THR A 68 3.17 3.33 -13.56
C THR A 68 4.07 4.00 -14.60
N TYR A 69 4.90 3.18 -15.25
CA TYR A 69 5.60 3.58 -16.48
C TYR A 69 4.74 3.44 -17.73
N SER A 70 3.45 3.12 -17.62
CA SER A 70 2.53 3.20 -18.76
C SER A 70 2.21 4.63 -19.15
N THR A 71 1.91 4.84 -20.43
CA THR A 71 1.43 6.16 -20.91
C THR A 71 0.10 6.49 -20.25
N ARG A 72 -0.18 7.78 -20.10
CA ARG A 72 -1.45 8.24 -19.50
C ARG A 72 -2.66 7.75 -20.25
N GLU A 73 -2.58 7.69 -21.58
CA GLU A 73 -3.68 7.22 -22.41
C GLU A 73 -3.97 5.74 -22.16
N ARG A 74 -2.94 4.88 -22.14
CA ARG A 74 -3.10 3.45 -21.81
C ARG A 74 -3.63 3.25 -20.40
N ALA A 75 -3.04 3.92 -19.40
CA ALA A 75 -3.49 3.80 -18.01
C ALA A 75 -4.95 4.24 -17.85
N ARG A 76 -5.37 5.33 -18.48
CA ARG A 76 -6.76 5.83 -18.46
C ARG A 76 -7.72 4.82 -19.08
N GLN A 77 -7.37 4.25 -20.23
CA GLN A 77 -8.18 3.22 -20.90
C GLN A 77 -8.39 2.00 -19.98
N ILE A 78 -7.31 1.47 -19.40
CA ILE A 78 -7.35 0.31 -18.50
C ILE A 78 -8.16 0.61 -17.23
N LEU A 79 -7.94 1.77 -16.61
CA LEU A 79 -8.68 2.20 -15.43
C LEU A 79 -10.18 2.25 -15.70
N ASN A 80 -10.58 2.91 -16.79
CA ASN A 80 -11.98 3.09 -17.14
C ASN A 80 -12.68 1.76 -17.50
N MET A 81 -11.96 0.84 -18.15
CA MET A 81 -12.57 -0.41 -18.63
C MET A 81 -12.50 -1.56 -17.64
N ARG A 82 -11.47 -1.64 -16.79
CA ARG A 82 -11.13 -2.88 -16.07
C ARG A 82 -10.75 -2.69 -14.60
N LEU A 83 -10.07 -1.61 -14.24
CA LEU A 83 -9.49 -1.47 -12.89
C LEU A 83 -10.29 -0.58 -11.92
N ASP A 84 -10.64 0.64 -12.33
CA ASP A 84 -11.36 1.61 -11.50
C ASP A 84 -12.38 2.44 -12.33
N PRO A 85 -13.43 1.80 -12.90
CA PRO A 85 -14.36 2.49 -13.80
C PRO A 85 -15.07 3.70 -13.18
N ASN A 86 -15.20 3.71 -11.84
CA ASN A 86 -15.88 4.77 -11.11
C ASN A 86 -14.92 5.82 -10.54
N GLY A 87 -13.61 5.66 -10.76
CA GLY A 87 -12.57 6.54 -10.21
C GLY A 87 -12.50 6.57 -8.68
N LYS A 88 -13.09 5.59 -7.98
CA LYS A 88 -13.21 5.59 -6.50
C LYS A 88 -12.04 4.91 -5.81
N LEU A 89 -11.30 4.07 -6.52
CA LEU A 89 -10.20 3.29 -5.97
C LEU A 89 -8.98 4.19 -5.77
N PHE A 90 -8.56 4.87 -6.84
CA PHE A 90 -7.38 5.75 -6.81
C PHE A 90 -7.74 7.22 -6.65
N ASN A 91 -8.98 7.61 -6.90
CA ASN A 91 -9.48 8.99 -6.69
C ASN A 91 -8.56 10.06 -7.29
N GLY A 92 -8.11 9.86 -8.53
CA GLY A 92 -7.22 10.79 -9.24
C GLY A 92 -5.74 10.77 -8.79
N ARG A 93 -5.35 9.91 -7.85
CA ARG A 93 -3.95 9.70 -7.41
C ARG A 93 -3.22 8.72 -8.33
N VAL A 94 -3.10 9.11 -9.60
CA VAL A 94 -2.45 8.32 -10.65
C VAL A 94 -1.29 9.13 -11.24
N LEU A 95 -0.09 8.55 -11.24
CA LEU A 95 1.07 9.05 -11.97
C LEU A 95 1.42 8.08 -13.09
N CYS A 96 1.56 8.60 -14.29
CA CYS A 96 1.90 7.84 -15.50
C CYS A 96 3.34 8.15 -15.93
N ARG A 97 3.79 7.51 -17.02
CA ARG A 97 5.12 7.72 -17.61
C ARG A 97 5.48 9.19 -17.75
N GLU A 98 4.54 10.00 -18.25
CA GLU A 98 4.78 11.42 -18.50
C GLU A 98 4.96 12.22 -17.21
N ASP A 99 4.40 11.76 -16.08
CA ASP A 99 4.59 12.37 -14.76
C ASP A 99 5.89 11.90 -14.11
N VAL A 100 6.23 10.62 -14.26
CA VAL A 100 7.46 10.03 -13.73
C VAL A 100 8.69 10.53 -14.50
N MET A 101 8.58 10.73 -15.81
CA MET A 101 9.67 11.21 -16.65
C MET A 101 9.68 12.74 -16.82
N ALA A 102 8.86 13.48 -16.05
CA ALA A 102 8.81 14.96 -16.07
C ALA A 102 10.02 15.62 -15.37
N GLY A 103 11.23 15.09 -15.62
CA GLY A 103 12.49 15.53 -15.01
C GLY A 103 12.88 14.76 -13.75
N PHE A 104 12.16 13.69 -13.38
CA PHE A 104 12.57 12.79 -12.31
C PHE A 104 13.29 11.57 -12.87
N THR A 105 14.15 10.97 -12.05
CA THR A 105 14.98 9.82 -12.42
C THR A 105 14.19 8.52 -12.36
N ASN A 106 13.23 8.41 -11.44
CA ASN A 106 12.49 7.17 -11.18
C ASN A 106 11.14 7.41 -10.48
N LYS A 107 10.36 6.33 -10.25
CA LYS A 107 9.04 6.39 -9.61
C LYS A 107 9.12 6.96 -8.20
N GLN A 108 10.15 6.60 -7.43
CA GLN A 108 10.35 7.11 -6.07
C GLN A 108 10.47 8.63 -6.07
N GLU A 109 11.33 9.20 -6.89
CA GLU A 109 11.54 10.65 -6.90
C GLU A 109 10.25 11.39 -7.28
N ALA A 110 9.58 10.91 -8.33
CA ALA A 110 8.33 11.46 -8.83
C ALA A 110 7.19 11.38 -7.81
N PHE A 111 6.82 10.20 -7.33
CA PHE A 111 5.70 9.98 -6.40
C PHE A 111 5.75 10.92 -5.20
N PHE A 112 6.95 11.07 -4.70
CA PHE A 112 7.25 11.56 -3.38
C PHE A 112 7.40 13.09 -3.47
N ALA A 113 7.65 13.63 -4.68
CA ALA A 113 7.58 15.06 -5.00
C ALA A 113 6.13 15.51 -5.17
N HIS A 114 5.23 14.59 -5.52
CA HIS A 114 3.80 14.85 -5.65
C HIS A 114 3.03 14.68 -4.32
N LEU A 115 3.62 14.05 -3.30
CA LEU A 115 3.06 14.05 -1.94
C LEU A 115 3.17 15.43 -1.28
N PRO A 116 2.30 15.76 -0.31
CA PRO A 116 2.42 16.96 0.49
C PRO A 116 3.83 17.09 1.08
N GLN A 117 4.40 18.28 1.01
CA GLN A 117 5.66 18.60 1.69
C GLN A 117 5.33 19.39 2.95
N ASP A 118 6.03 19.11 4.05
CA ASP A 118 5.82 19.88 5.29
C ASP A 118 6.34 21.30 5.08
N THR A 119 5.44 22.27 4.98
CA THR A 119 5.77 23.68 4.79
C THR A 119 6.16 24.38 6.09
N ARG A 120 6.15 23.69 7.25
CA ARG A 120 6.42 24.31 8.57
C ARG A 120 7.89 24.70 8.82
N LYS A 121 8.77 24.66 7.82
CA LYS A 121 10.18 25.12 7.93
C LYS A 121 10.57 26.28 6.99
N THR A 122 9.65 27.16 6.60
CA THR A 122 10.01 28.44 5.95
C THR A 122 10.24 29.60 6.92
N ARG A 123 10.24 29.38 8.25
CA ARG A 123 10.76 30.35 9.21
C ARG A 123 11.84 29.69 10.06
N ILE A 124 13.05 30.23 9.92
CA ILE A 124 14.30 29.87 10.62
C ILE A 124 15.01 28.63 10.03
N SER A 125 15.70 28.85 8.90
CA SER A 125 17.08 28.39 8.69
C SER A 125 17.64 29.03 7.41
N LYS A 126 18.38 30.14 7.58
CA LYS A 126 19.37 30.56 6.59
C LYS A 126 20.51 29.54 6.65
N VAL A 127 20.58 28.63 5.69
CA VAL A 127 21.85 27.98 5.31
C VAL A 127 21.95 28.09 3.80
N ARG A 128 22.83 29.00 3.36
CA ARG A 128 23.33 29.07 1.99
C ARG A 128 24.59 28.22 1.93
N SER A 129 24.54 27.12 1.18
CA SER A 129 25.65 26.50 0.44
C SER A 129 25.04 25.31 -0.30
N GLY A 130 24.84 25.35 -1.62
CA GLY A 130 25.88 25.04 -2.60
C GLY A 130 25.44 23.75 -3.32
N LEU A 131 25.50 23.74 -4.66
CA LEU A 131 25.22 22.64 -5.61
C LEU A 131 24.70 21.28 -5.06
N HIS A 132 23.52 20.85 -5.56
CA HIS A 132 23.01 19.46 -5.53
C HIS A 132 22.71 18.85 -4.15
N GLY A 133 22.04 19.59 -3.26
CA GLY A 133 21.71 19.14 -1.90
C GLY A 133 20.28 19.45 -1.45
N ALA A 134 19.26 19.17 -2.27
CA ALA A 134 17.86 19.30 -1.83
C ALA A 134 17.45 18.13 -0.94
N THR A 135 17.99 18.04 0.29
CA THR A 135 17.43 17.18 1.34
C THR A 135 16.22 17.85 1.95
N VAL A 136 15.09 17.82 1.23
CA VAL A 136 13.77 18.07 1.82
C VAL A 136 12.98 16.79 1.71
N ARG A 137 12.68 16.18 2.85
CA ARG A 137 11.51 15.32 3.13
C ARG A 137 11.60 14.80 4.59
N PRO A 138 10.53 14.24 5.23
CA PRO A 138 9.21 13.90 4.63
C PRO A 138 7.99 13.99 5.60
N PRO A 139 6.78 14.47 5.24
CA PRO A 139 5.66 14.34 6.16
C PRO A 139 4.97 12.96 6.13
N ALA A 140 5.03 12.13 5.07
CA ALA A 140 4.25 10.86 5.08
C ALA A 140 5.04 9.58 4.77
N TRP A 141 6.35 9.67 4.51
CA TRP A 141 7.18 8.51 4.16
C TRP A 141 7.09 7.30 5.12
N PRO A 142 6.95 7.45 6.46
CA PRO A 142 6.89 6.28 7.34
C PRO A 142 5.59 5.50 7.16
N TYR A 143 4.60 6.12 6.52
CA TYR A 143 3.29 5.55 6.24
C TYR A 143 3.17 5.06 4.79
N VAL A 144 4.22 5.19 3.97
CA VAL A 144 4.21 4.72 2.57
C VAL A 144 4.67 3.27 2.51
N VAL A 145 3.82 2.43 1.92
CA VAL A 145 4.13 1.07 1.49
C VAL A 145 4.07 1.04 -0.04
N ILE A 146 5.04 0.41 -0.69
CA ILE A 146 5.10 0.28 -2.14
C ILE A 146 4.89 -1.20 -2.51
N LEU A 147 4.13 -1.45 -3.56
CA LEU A 147 3.94 -2.77 -4.16
C LEU A 147 4.30 -2.69 -5.65
N ASP A 148 5.41 -3.30 -6.03
CA ASP A 148 5.95 -3.25 -7.40
C ASP A 148 6.75 -4.54 -7.65
N ASP A 149 6.68 -5.08 -8.86
CA ASP A 149 7.44 -6.27 -9.27
C ASP A 149 8.88 -5.93 -9.67
N PHE A 150 9.17 -4.64 -9.87
CA PHE A 150 10.48 -4.11 -10.20
C PHE A 150 10.98 -3.07 -9.17
N PRO A 151 11.46 -3.50 -7.98
CA PRO A 151 11.91 -2.60 -6.90
C PRO A 151 13.00 -1.59 -7.28
N ALA A 152 13.79 -1.87 -8.32
CA ALA A 152 14.80 -0.96 -8.82
C ALA A 152 14.20 0.36 -9.34
N ALA A 153 12.95 0.37 -9.84
CA ALA A 153 12.22 1.60 -10.17
C ALA A 153 11.95 2.50 -8.96
N TRP A 154 12.12 1.98 -7.75
CA TRP A 154 11.98 2.67 -6.47
C TRP A 154 13.32 2.79 -5.73
N SER A 155 14.44 2.73 -6.44
CA SER A 155 15.80 2.73 -5.87
C SER A 155 16.00 1.66 -4.78
N ASN A 156 15.28 0.54 -4.86
CA ASN A 156 15.28 -0.53 -3.86
C ASN A 156 14.94 -0.04 -2.44
N LEU A 157 14.00 0.91 -2.33
CA LEU A 157 13.53 1.42 -1.05
C LEU A 157 13.01 0.27 -0.17
N ALA A 158 13.36 0.28 1.12
CA ALA A 158 13.00 -0.80 2.05
C ALA A 158 11.48 -0.99 2.25
N SER A 159 10.68 0.05 2.00
CA SER A 159 9.21 -0.05 2.03
C SER A 159 8.59 -0.55 0.73
N CYS A 160 9.41 -0.88 -0.28
CA CYS A 160 9.01 -1.57 -1.50
C CYS A 160 8.94 -3.07 -1.24
N ILE A 161 7.73 -3.60 -1.26
CA ILE A 161 7.45 -5.02 -1.18
C ILE A 161 7.54 -5.57 -2.60
N PRO A 162 8.58 -6.36 -2.95
CA PRO A 162 8.65 -7.00 -4.25
C PRO A 162 7.47 -7.97 -4.39
N ILE A 163 6.74 -7.85 -5.49
CA ILE A 163 5.73 -8.83 -5.89
C ILE A 163 6.28 -9.65 -7.05
N ARG A 164 5.89 -10.92 -7.15
CA ARG A 164 6.26 -11.73 -8.30
C ARG A 164 5.55 -11.15 -9.54
N PRO A 165 6.28 -10.89 -10.65
CA PRO A 165 5.69 -10.51 -11.92
C PRO A 165 4.55 -11.45 -12.32
N PHE A 166 3.44 -10.87 -12.74
CA PHE A 166 2.27 -11.58 -13.21
C PHE A 166 2.33 -11.65 -14.73
N PHE A 167 2.50 -12.87 -15.24
CA PHE A 167 2.48 -13.17 -16.66
C PHE A 167 1.57 -14.37 -16.90
N VAL A 168 0.88 -14.37 -18.04
CA VAL A 168 0.14 -15.54 -18.50
C VAL A 168 0.71 -15.94 -19.86
N GLY A 169 1.67 -16.87 -19.87
CA GLY A 169 2.32 -17.29 -21.12
C GLY A 169 1.40 -18.09 -22.03
N ALA A 170 1.73 -18.14 -23.33
CA ALA A 170 0.98 -18.81 -24.39
C ALA A 170 0.53 -20.24 -24.10
N ALA A 171 1.35 -21.03 -23.39
CA ALA A 171 1.01 -22.40 -23.00
C ALA A 171 -0.20 -22.47 -22.02
N ALA A 172 -0.43 -21.41 -21.24
CA ALA A 172 -1.53 -21.30 -20.30
C ALA A 172 -2.85 -20.83 -20.92
N MET A 173 -2.81 -20.31 -22.16
CA MET A 173 -3.97 -19.86 -22.93
C MET A 173 -4.40 -20.86 -24.02
N THR A 174 -3.49 -21.73 -24.46
CA THR A 174 -3.71 -22.73 -25.53
C THR A 174 -4.38 -24.02 -25.04
N ALA A 175 -4.37 -24.29 -23.73
CA ALA A 175 -5.10 -25.42 -23.17
C ALA A 175 -6.58 -25.07 -22.96
N VAL A 176 -7.38 -25.38 -23.98
CA VAL A 176 -8.87 -25.34 -24.02
C VAL A 176 -9.47 -23.95 -24.29
N SER A 177 -9.80 -23.71 -25.57
CA SER A 177 -10.79 -22.72 -26.04
C SER A 177 -10.64 -21.27 -25.57
N GLY A 178 -9.41 -20.76 -25.47
CA GLY A 178 -9.17 -19.35 -25.13
C GLY A 178 -9.55 -18.99 -23.70
N ARG A 179 -9.61 -19.98 -22.79
CA ARG A 179 -9.81 -19.75 -21.36
C ARG A 179 -8.56 -20.15 -20.58
N PRO A 180 -8.06 -19.29 -19.68
CA PRO A 180 -6.85 -19.59 -18.92
C PRO A 180 -6.99 -20.84 -18.03
N ILE A 181 -5.91 -21.62 -17.91
CA ILE A 181 -5.86 -22.88 -17.13
C ILE A 181 -6.35 -22.64 -15.68
N PRO A 182 -7.41 -23.31 -15.21
CA PRO A 182 -8.00 -23.10 -13.88
C PRO A 182 -7.04 -23.25 -12.70
N LYS A 183 -6.05 -24.15 -12.79
CA LYS A 183 -5.05 -24.39 -11.72
C LYS A 183 -4.06 -23.22 -11.56
N LEU A 184 -3.63 -22.60 -12.66
CA LEU A 184 -2.73 -21.44 -12.62
C LEU A 184 -3.42 -20.25 -11.96
N LEU A 185 -4.68 -20.00 -12.32
CA LEU A 185 -5.47 -18.92 -11.73
C LEU A 185 -5.76 -19.14 -10.25
N ALA A 186 -5.94 -20.39 -9.81
CA ALA A 186 -6.12 -20.72 -8.39
C ALA A 186 -4.86 -20.40 -7.56
N GLY A 187 -3.67 -20.72 -8.10
CA GLY A 187 -2.39 -20.37 -7.48
C GLY A 187 -2.20 -18.85 -7.35
N GLU A 188 -2.49 -18.10 -8.41
CA GLU A 188 -2.47 -16.62 -8.36
C GLU A 188 -3.47 -16.06 -7.35
N CYS A 189 -4.68 -16.63 -7.24
CA CYS A 189 -5.64 -16.21 -6.22
C CYS A 189 -5.06 -16.35 -4.81
N GLY A 190 -4.46 -17.51 -4.49
CA GLY A 190 -3.85 -17.77 -3.19
C GLY A 190 -2.67 -16.84 -2.90
N TYR A 191 -1.87 -16.56 -3.93
CA TYR A 191 -0.74 -15.62 -3.84
C TYR A 191 -1.22 -14.19 -3.51
N VAL A 192 -2.14 -13.63 -4.29
CA VAL A 192 -2.65 -12.27 -4.08
C VAL A 192 -3.39 -12.14 -2.73
N LEU A 193 -4.13 -13.16 -2.32
CA LEU A 193 -4.74 -13.18 -0.98
C LEU A 193 -3.69 -13.21 0.15
N SER A 194 -2.52 -13.79 -0.09
CA SER A 194 -1.41 -13.76 0.86
C SER A 194 -0.73 -12.39 0.91
N VAL A 195 -0.57 -11.73 -0.24
CA VAL A 195 -0.12 -10.32 -0.31
C VAL A 195 -1.10 -9.40 0.44
N HIS A 196 -2.40 -9.57 0.23
CA HIS A 196 -3.44 -8.84 0.96
C HIS A 196 -3.29 -9.01 2.47
N ARG A 197 -3.18 -10.26 2.97
CA ARG A 197 -2.99 -10.54 4.40
C ARG A 197 -1.70 -9.92 4.94
N PHE A 198 -0.62 -9.94 4.16
CA PHE A 198 0.64 -9.32 4.54
C PHE A 198 0.52 -7.80 4.69
N LEU A 199 -0.14 -7.13 3.75
CA LEU A 199 -0.42 -5.69 3.83
C LEU A 199 -1.31 -5.35 5.04
N CYS A 200 -2.31 -6.18 5.36
CA CYS A 200 -3.10 -6.00 6.59
C CYS A 200 -2.24 -6.15 7.86
N LYS A 201 -1.27 -7.06 7.88
CA LYS A 201 -0.33 -7.21 9.01
C LYS A 201 0.58 -5.99 9.17
N ILE A 202 1.10 -5.43 8.09
CA ILE A 202 1.90 -4.19 8.15
C ILE A 202 1.08 -3.06 8.79
N HIS A 203 -0.17 -2.89 8.34
CA HIS A 203 -1.07 -1.91 8.92
C HIS A 203 -1.27 -2.14 10.43
N ALA A 204 -1.55 -3.37 10.85
CA ALA A 204 -1.76 -3.71 12.25
C ALA A 204 -0.51 -3.50 13.13
N ILE A 205 0.70 -3.62 12.56
CA ILE A 205 1.96 -3.33 13.25
C ILE A 205 2.15 -1.82 13.44
N VAL A 206 1.89 -1.02 12.40
CA VAL A 206 2.04 0.44 12.48
C VAL A 206 0.95 1.06 13.36
N PHE A 207 -0.26 0.50 13.31
CA PHE A 207 -1.41 0.95 14.08
C PHE A 207 -1.91 -0.20 14.97
N PRO A 208 -1.21 -0.53 16.07
CA PRO A 208 -1.68 -1.54 17.00
C PRO A 208 -3.03 -1.14 17.57
N LYS A 209 -3.93 -2.10 17.73
CA LYS A 209 -5.11 -1.92 18.58
C LYS A 209 -4.56 -1.86 20.00
N HIS A 210 -4.57 -0.69 20.64
CA HIS A 210 -4.28 -0.64 22.06
C HIS A 210 -5.33 -1.50 22.75
N SER A 211 -4.91 -2.63 23.33
CA SER A 211 -5.70 -3.32 24.33
C SER A 211 -6.02 -2.30 25.42
N ILE A 212 -7.29 -2.16 25.75
CA ILE A 212 -7.73 -1.43 26.94
C ILE A 212 -6.84 -1.90 28.09
N GLN A 213 -6.00 -1.01 28.63
CA GLN A 213 -5.41 -1.24 29.94
C GLN A 213 -6.60 -1.33 30.89
N THR A 214 -6.92 -2.54 31.33
CA THR A 214 -7.77 -2.77 32.48
C THR A 214 -7.11 -2.04 33.65
N MET A 215 -7.64 -0.87 33.98
CA MET A 215 -7.37 -0.20 35.24
C MET A 215 -7.67 -1.21 36.37
N PRO A 216 -6.85 -1.26 37.43
CA PRO A 216 -7.16 -2.11 38.58
C PRO A 216 -8.51 -1.68 39.16
N SER A 217 -9.44 -2.63 39.19
CA SER A 217 -10.79 -2.48 39.71
C SER A 217 -10.73 -2.03 41.17
N HIS A 218 -11.17 -0.79 41.44
CA HIS A 218 -11.69 -0.45 42.75
C HIS A 218 -13.15 -0.90 42.83
N ASP A 219 -13.37 -1.69 43.86
CA ASP A 219 -14.60 -2.35 44.25
C ASP A 219 -15.72 -1.35 44.54
N SER A 220 -16.86 -1.51 43.87
CA SER A 220 -18.19 -1.22 44.42
C SER A 220 -19.23 -1.84 43.49
N GLY A 221 -19.66 -3.05 43.85
CA GLY A 221 -20.69 -3.78 43.15
C GLY A 221 -22.05 -3.10 43.20
N GLN A 222 -22.71 -3.04 42.04
CA GLN A 222 -24.12 -3.34 41.79
C GLN A 222 -24.42 -2.90 40.34
N ASN A 223 -25.07 -3.79 39.57
CA ASN A 223 -25.53 -3.65 38.15
C ASN A 223 -24.78 -4.45 37.06
N VAL A 224 -24.24 -5.64 37.37
CA VAL A 224 -23.50 -6.46 36.38
C VAL A 224 -24.38 -7.44 35.56
N ALA A 225 -25.67 -7.57 35.85
CA ALA A 225 -26.50 -8.62 35.22
C ALA A 225 -27.12 -8.24 33.84
N ASP A 226 -27.41 -6.95 33.59
CA ASP A 226 -28.11 -6.53 32.36
C ASP A 226 -27.19 -6.02 31.26
N GLU A 227 -25.97 -5.59 31.58
CA GLU A 227 -25.00 -5.08 30.61
C GLU A 227 -24.26 -6.23 29.89
N GLN A 228 -24.03 -7.36 30.57
CA GLN A 228 -23.41 -8.56 29.99
C GLN A 228 -24.26 -9.27 28.93
N LYS A 229 -25.58 -9.05 28.90
CA LYS A 229 -26.48 -9.61 27.87
C LYS A 229 -26.51 -8.78 26.59
N ARG A 230 -26.23 -7.47 26.65
CA ARG A 230 -26.13 -6.61 25.46
C ARG A 230 -24.76 -6.70 24.81
N GLU A 231 -23.68 -6.83 25.57
CA GLU A 231 -22.34 -6.99 25.00
C GLU A 231 -22.13 -8.34 24.31
N LYS A 232 -22.68 -9.45 24.85
CA LYS A 232 -22.57 -10.77 24.18
C LYS A 232 -23.25 -10.83 22.82
N LYS A 233 -24.30 -10.04 22.56
CA LYS A 233 -24.95 -9.98 21.25
C LYS A 233 -24.22 -9.09 20.24
N HIS A 234 -23.45 -8.09 20.70
CA HIS A 234 -22.69 -7.22 19.80
C HIS A 234 -21.35 -7.86 19.40
N TYR A 235 -20.69 -8.59 20.29
CA TYR A 235 -19.42 -9.27 19.98
C TYR A 235 -19.57 -10.54 19.14
N GLN A 236 -20.69 -11.27 19.25
CA GLN A 236 -20.92 -12.47 18.41
C GLN A 236 -21.12 -12.17 16.91
N ASN A 237 -21.40 -10.92 16.52
CA ASN A 237 -21.58 -10.56 15.10
C ASN A 237 -20.29 -10.04 14.42
N GLU A 238 -19.32 -9.52 15.18
CA GLU A 238 -18.08 -8.98 14.60
C GLU A 238 -16.91 -9.98 14.61
N ASP A 239 -16.89 -10.94 15.55
CA ASP A 239 -15.82 -11.94 15.63
C ASP A 239 -15.87 -13.00 14.52
N ASN A 240 -17.03 -13.21 13.88
CA ASN A 240 -17.16 -14.16 12.77
C ASN A 240 -16.48 -13.72 11.46
N TYR A 241 -16.13 -12.43 11.31
CA TYR A 241 -15.40 -11.95 10.11
C TYR A 241 -13.87 -11.87 10.31
N ALA A 242 -13.40 -11.80 11.55
CA ALA A 242 -11.97 -11.64 11.86
C ALA A 242 -11.28 -12.96 12.28
N ALA A 243 -12.02 -13.90 12.89
CA ALA A 243 -11.45 -15.15 13.40
C ALA A 243 -11.00 -16.12 12.28
N ASP A 244 -11.65 -16.12 11.12
CA ASP A 244 -11.29 -17.00 10.00
C ASP A 244 -9.95 -16.63 9.31
N CYS A 245 -9.38 -15.45 9.59
CA CYS A 245 -8.12 -15.02 9.00
C CYS A 245 -6.86 -15.42 9.80
N LEU A 246 -7.00 -15.88 11.04
CA LEU A 246 -5.88 -16.07 11.97
C LEU A 246 -5.39 -17.51 12.11
N CYS A 247 -6.13 -18.50 11.60
CA CYS A 247 -5.74 -19.89 11.66
C CYS A 247 -5.26 -20.38 10.29
N ASN A 248 -4.01 -20.07 9.94
CA ASN A 248 -3.06 -20.98 9.28
C ASN A 248 -1.81 -20.26 8.77
N SER A 249 -0.68 -20.96 8.92
CA SER A 249 0.62 -20.71 8.29
C SER A 249 1.57 -19.77 9.05
N PHE A 250 1.95 -20.22 10.26
CA PHE A 250 3.33 -20.20 10.73
C PHE A 250 4.20 -20.89 9.65
N GLU A 251 4.75 -20.16 8.68
CA GLU A 251 5.93 -20.62 7.91
C GLU A 251 6.53 -19.60 6.93
N PHE A 252 5.95 -18.42 6.73
CA PHE A 252 6.54 -17.42 5.81
C PHE A 252 7.46 -16.39 6.51
N ALA A 253 7.47 -16.35 7.85
CA ALA A 253 8.20 -15.34 8.63
C ALA A 253 9.67 -15.71 8.93
N SER A 254 10.16 -16.86 8.47
CA SER A 254 11.50 -17.36 8.78
C SER A 254 12.63 -16.65 8.01
N THR A 255 12.34 -16.08 6.83
CA THR A 255 13.40 -15.65 5.90
C THR A 255 13.72 -14.15 5.90
N TYR A 256 12.96 -13.32 6.62
CA TYR A 256 13.16 -11.88 6.61
C TYR A 256 13.35 -11.35 8.03
N LYS A 257 14.61 -11.01 8.36
CA LYS A 257 14.98 -10.20 9.54
C LYS A 257 14.42 -8.78 9.38
N LEU A 258 13.09 -8.63 9.44
CA LEU A 258 12.42 -7.33 9.42
C LEU A 258 12.30 -6.70 10.83
N LYS A 259 12.90 -7.34 11.85
CA LYS A 259 12.89 -6.83 13.23
C LYS A 259 13.95 -5.75 13.51
N SER A 260 15.07 -5.67 12.78
CA SER A 260 16.10 -4.67 13.09
C SER A 260 15.87 -3.32 12.40
N ALA A 261 15.42 -3.30 11.13
CA ALA A 261 15.30 -2.04 10.36
C ALA A 261 14.21 -1.07 10.85
N ILE A 262 13.12 -1.60 11.43
CA ILE A 262 12.00 -0.77 11.95
C ILE A 262 12.28 -0.33 13.39
N SER A 263 13.09 -1.08 14.15
CA SER A 263 13.42 -0.77 15.54
C SER A 263 14.53 0.29 15.67
N GLU A 264 15.51 0.31 14.77
CA GLU A 264 16.68 1.22 14.89
C GLU A 264 16.42 2.64 14.38
N SER A 265 15.38 2.87 13.58
CA SER A 265 15.05 4.19 13.04
C SER A 265 14.10 5.03 13.92
N LEU A 266 13.65 4.49 15.05
CA LEU A 266 12.68 5.14 15.95
C LEU A 266 13.23 5.50 17.34
N LEU A 267 14.53 5.29 17.60
CA LEU A 267 15.16 5.72 18.85
C LEU A 267 15.96 7.02 18.66
N PRO A 268 15.69 8.08 19.45
CA PRO A 268 16.50 9.27 19.43
C PRO A 268 17.80 9.02 20.22
N GLY A 269 18.92 8.92 19.50
CA GLY A 269 20.25 9.12 20.05
C GLY A 269 21.06 7.85 20.34
N SER A 270 21.91 7.47 19.38
CA SER A 270 23.31 7.08 19.62
C SER A 270 23.96 6.65 18.29
N TRP A 271 24.76 7.53 17.71
CA TRP A 271 25.76 7.15 16.70
C TRP A 271 27.07 6.84 17.42
N PRO A 272 27.77 5.74 17.13
CA PRO A 272 29.21 5.72 17.20
C PRO A 272 29.80 5.90 15.80
N TYR A 273 30.79 6.78 15.74
CA TYR A 273 31.77 6.90 14.68
C TYR A 273 32.35 5.55 14.25
N ALA A 274 32.39 5.30 12.95
CA ALA A 274 33.57 4.90 12.17
C ALA A 274 33.17 4.78 10.69
#